data_AF-A0A3B9KHW0-F1
#
_entry.id   AF-A0A3B9KHW0-F1
#
_cell.length_a   1.000
_cell.length_b   1.000
_cell.length_c   1.000
_cell.angle_alpha   90.00
_cell.angle_beta   90.00
_cell.angle_gamma   90.00
#
_symmetry.space_group_name_H-M   'P 1'
#
loop_
_entity.id
_entity.type
_entity.pdbx_description
1 polymer ?
#
loop_
_entity_poly.entity_id
_entity_poly.type
_entity_poly.pdbx_seq_one_letter_code
_entity_poly.pdbx_strand_id
1 'polypeptide(L)' 'MLTSDDSSQKESTYVIDAESGTEMARLINQERLLTKVMGGVFPERFDLSHASHILDVGCGPGSW' A
#
# COMPACT_ATOMS: atom_id res chain seq x y z
N MET A 1 37.95 -18.88 -8.46
CA MET A 1 37.61 -17.72 -7.61
C MET A 1 36.10 -17.76 -7.46
N LEU A 2 35.61 -18.39 -6.39
CA LEU A 2 34.18 -18.46 -6.09
C LEU A 2 33.82 -17.15 -5.42
N THR A 3 33.11 -16.28 -6.13
CA THR A 3 32.51 -15.09 -5.53
C THR A 3 31.42 -15.59 -4.59
N SER A 4 31.66 -15.47 -3.29
CA SER A 4 30.59 -15.59 -2.29
C SER A 4 29.53 -14.58 -2.67
N ASP A 5 28.36 -15.08 -3.07
CA ASP A 5 27.17 -14.28 -3.31
C ASP A 5 26.70 -13.78 -1.94
N ASP A 6 27.31 -12.70 -1.46
CA ASP A 6 26.89 -12.02 -0.23
C ASP A 6 25.63 -11.21 -0.56
N SER A 7 24.54 -11.92 -0.85
CA SER A 7 23.21 -11.35 -0.78
C SER A 7 22.91 -11.14 0.70
N SER A 8 23.44 -10.04 1.26
CA SER A 8 22.97 -9.50 2.53
C SER A 8 21.50 -9.12 2.34
N GLN A 9 20.62 -10.11 2.53
CA GLN A 9 19.20 -9.92 2.76
C GLN A 9 19.12 -8.98 3.96
N LYS A 10 19.00 -7.67 3.73
CA LYS A 10 18.85 -6.70 4.80
C LYS A 10 17.57 -7.08 5.54
N GLU A 11 17.75 -7.54 6.77
CA GLU A 11 16.63 -7.89 7.64
C GLU A 11 15.75 -6.64 7.78
N SER A 12 14.52 -6.76 7.31
CA SER A 12 13.55 -5.68 7.34
C SER A 12 13.29 -5.26 8.78
N THR A 13 13.32 -3.96 9.06
CA THR A 13 12.93 -3.41 10.37
C THR A 13 11.41 -3.25 10.50
N TYR A 14 10.67 -3.52 9.42
CA TYR A 14 9.22 -3.47 9.43
C TYR A 14 8.64 -4.69 10.14
N VAL A 15 7.57 -4.46 10.92
CA VAL A 15 6.85 -5.52 11.63
C VAL A 15 6.28 -6.58 10.66
N ILE A 16 6.01 -6.17 9.43
CA ILE A 16 5.49 -7.02 8.36
C ILE A 16 6.47 -6.94 7.18
N ASP A 17 6.68 -8.07 6.51
CA ASP A 17 7.42 -8.12 5.25
C ASP A 17 6.66 -7.34 4.17
N ALA A 18 7.22 -6.19 3.77
CA ALA A 18 6.64 -5.30 2.77
C ALA A 18 6.68 -5.90 1.35
N GLU A 19 7.56 -6.88 1.11
CA GLU A 19 7.69 -7.56 -0.20
C GLU A 19 6.82 -8.83 -0.28
N SER A 20 6.09 -9.17 0.80
CA SER A 20 5.19 -10.31 0.83
C SER A 20 3.99 -10.12 -0.09
N GLY A 21 3.98 -10.88 -1.19
CA GLY A 21 2.83 -10.92 -2.11
C GLY A 21 1.54 -11.39 -1.44
N THR A 22 1.63 -12.24 -0.41
CA THR A 22 0.47 -12.68 0.38
C THR A 22 -0.13 -11.54 1.18
N GLU A 23 0.71 -10.72 1.82
CA GLU A 23 0.23 -9.54 2.56
C GLU A 23 -0.34 -8.48 1.61
N MET A 24 0.27 -8.30 0.44
CA MET A 24 -0.27 -7.42 -0.59
C MET A 24 -1.68 -7.87 -1.04
N ALA A 25 -1.86 -9.17 -1.30
CA ALA A 25 -3.17 -9.72 -1.67
C ALA A 25 -4.22 -9.54 -0.55
N ARG A 26 -3.81 -9.74 0.71
CA ARG A 26 -4.67 -9.53 1.88
C ARG A 26 -5.13 -8.08 1.98
N LEU A 27 -4.21 -7.12 1.81
CA LEU A 27 -4.50 -5.68 1.84
C LEU A 27 -5.46 -5.26 0.71
N ILE A 28 -5.24 -5.75 -0.52
CA ILE A 28 -6.14 -5.50 -1.65
C ILE A 28 -7.56 -6.01 -1.37
N ASN A 29 -7.69 -7.22 -0.81
CA ASN A 29 -9.02 -7.76 -0.52
C ASN A 29 -9.74 -6.97 0.60
N GLN A 30 -8.98 -6.56 1.62
CA GLN A 30 -9.51 -5.76 2.72
C GLN A 30 -9.97 -4.37 2.24
N GLU A 31 -9.17 -3.71 1.41
CA GLU A 31 -9.48 -2.40 0.83
C GLU A 31 -10.78 -2.45 0.03
N ARG A 32 -10.93 -3.39 -0.92
CA ARG A 32 -12.15 -3.53 -1.73
C ARG A 32 -13.43 -3.62 -0.90
N LEU A 33 -13.38 -4.38 0.20
CA LEU A 33 -14.53 -4.53 1.09
C LEU A 33 -14.81 -3.22 1.84
N LEU A 34 -13.76 -2.58 2.35
CA LEU A 34 -13.88 -1.33 3.10
C LEU A 34 -14.42 -0.19 2.22
N THR A 35 -13.79 0.04 1.07
CA THR A 35 -14.16 1.07 0.09
C THR A 35 -15.62 0.90 -0.35
N LYS A 36 -16.05 -0.35 -0.60
CA LYS A 36 -17.44 -0.64 -0.97
C LYS A 36 -18.43 -0.27 0.14
N VAL A 37 -18.12 -0.59 1.39
CA VAL A 37 -19.01 -0.30 2.53
C VAL A 37 -19.03 1.20 2.85
N MET A 38 -17.93 1.91 2.60
CA MET A 38 -17.86 3.36 2.78
C MET A 38 -18.51 4.17 1.66
N GLY A 39 -18.94 3.52 0.57
CA GLY A 39 -19.56 4.20 -0.57
C GLY A 39 -18.55 4.83 -1.55
N GLY A 40 -17.29 4.39 -1.49
CA GLY A 40 -16.18 4.95 -2.24
C GLY A 40 -15.05 5.42 -1.33
N VAL A 41 -14.00 5.95 -1.95
CA VAL A 41 -12.82 6.49 -1.24
C VAL A 41 -13.13 7.87 -0.67
N PHE A 42 -13.82 8.69 -1.46
CA PHE A 42 -14.18 10.05 -1.08
C PHE A 42 -15.65 10.14 -0.63
N PRO A 43 -15.97 11.06 0.30
CA PRO A 43 -17.35 11.42 0.60
C PRO A 43 -18.11 11.87 -0.65
N GLU A 44 -19.44 11.70 -0.66
CA GLU A 44 -20.32 12.00 -1.82
C GLU A 44 -20.19 13.42 -2.40
N ARG A 45 -19.69 14.39 -1.62
CA ARG A 45 -19.52 15.80 -2.03
C ARG A 45 -18.11 16.30 -1.78
N PHE A 46 -17.12 15.52 -2.19
CA PHE A 46 -15.73 15.92 -2.12
C PHE A 46 -15.28 16.56 -3.44
N ASP A 47 -14.93 17.85 -3.40
CA ASP A 47 -14.47 18.60 -4.57
C ASP A 47 -12.95 18.77 -4.53
N LEU A 48 -12.27 18.19 -5.53
CA LEU A 48 -10.83 18.29 -5.74
C LEU A 48 -10.46 19.30 -6.83
N SER A 49 -11.42 20.04 -7.40
CA SER A 49 -11.19 20.97 -8.52
C SER A 49 -10.13 22.05 -8.23
N HIS A 50 -9.93 22.38 -6.95
CA HIS A 50 -8.92 23.35 -6.50
C HIS A 50 -7.70 22.70 -5.79
N ALA A 51 -7.65 21.37 -5.71
CA ALA A 51 -6.51 20.67 -5.11
C ALA A 51 -5.37 20.56 -6.13
N SER A 52 -4.27 21.29 -5.88
CA SER A 52 -3.07 21.25 -6.73
C SER A 52 -2.04 20.20 -6.27
N HIS A 53 -2.13 19.74 -5.02
CA HIS A 53 -1.19 18.80 -4.43
C HIS A 53 -1.94 17.82 -3.53
N ILE A 54 -1.70 16.53 -3.72
CA ILE A 54 -2.28 15.44 -2.93
C ILE A 54 -1.13 14.59 -2.41
N LEU A 55 -1.20 14.23 -1.13
CA LEU A 55 -0.28 13.30 -0.49
C LEU A 55 -1.09 12.11 0.03
N ASP A 56 -0.81 10.94 -0.52
CA ASP A 56 -1.26 9.67 0.02
C ASP A 56 -0.33 9.22 1.15
N VAL A 57 -0.85 9.24 2.38
CA VAL A 57 -0.11 8.77 3.56
C VAL A 57 -0.46 7.30 3.83
N GLY A 58 0.56 6.45 3.78
CA GLY A 58 0.39 5.02 4.03
C GLY A 58 -0.33 4.30 2.88
N CYS A 59 0.02 4.64 1.64
CA CYS A 59 -0.64 4.19 0.41
C CYS A 59 -0.86 2.68 0.29
N GLY A 60 -0.02 1.86 0.93
CA GLY A 60 -0.18 0.41 0.96
C GLY A 60 -0.31 -0.15 -0.47
N PRO A 61 -1.41 -0.84 -0.83
CA PRO A 61 -1.63 -1.32 -2.19
C PRO A 61 -1.88 -0.22 -3.24
N GLY A 62 -1.88 1.06 -2.85
CA GLY A 62 -2.09 2.21 -3.73
C GLY A 62 -3.56 2.39 -4.13
N SER A 63 -4.48 1.96 -3.26
CA SER A 63 -5.92 1.96 -3.52
C SER A 63 -6.68 2.97 -2.65
N TRP A 64 -5.98 4.06 -2.24
CA TRP A 64 -6.65 5.36 -2.23
C TRP A 64 -7.45 5.56 -3.51
#